data_AF-A0A4Q5TGD7-F1
#
_entry.id   AF-A0A4Q5TGD7-F1
#
_cell.length_a   1.000
_cell.length_b   1.000
_cell.length_c   1.000
_cell.angle_alpha   90.00
_cell.angle_beta   90.00
_cell.angle_gamma   90.00
#
_symmetry.space_group_name_H-M   'P 1'
#
loop_
_entity.id
_entity.type
_entity.pdbx_description
1 polymer ?
#
loop_
_entity_poly.entity_id
_entity_poly.type
_entity_poly.pdbx_seq_one_letter_code
_entity_poly.pdbx_strand_id
1 'polypeptide(L)'
;MSPTPAPTDDVMAPDAAALRGLLLVHAALLVGGGVALSLPVPAQGWGILVVVVAYAVALPLVCRAVGRGDWAALAIFLVPVSVFQVLPDWVLADLVGTLAFPDRGGPRVDDVIPLAMAAMWIAPLFLAVVLAGLRPGRSALAALAVFAGAELLAPVVGLWEPTGATTRVLGVALYVLPAEAALGWATATAFLLTRGRPLVHRVAGALAVSTFYLGALVLAHFLIDVAGWRLTA
;
A
#
# COMPACT_ATOMS: atom_id res chain seq x y z
N MET A 1 -39.20 -2.83 23.74
CA MET A 1 -38.09 -2.81 22.76
C MET A 1 -36.96 -3.61 23.37
N SER A 2 -36.71 -4.82 22.86
CA SER A 2 -35.52 -5.57 23.25
C SER A 2 -34.29 -4.84 22.70
N PRO A 3 -33.22 -4.66 23.48
CA PRO A 3 -32.02 -4.04 22.98
C PRO A 3 -31.47 -4.88 21.83
N THR A 4 -31.27 -4.26 20.66
CA THR A 4 -30.54 -4.85 19.54
C THR A 4 -29.17 -5.27 20.07
N PRO A 5 -28.75 -6.55 19.92
CA PRO A 5 -27.44 -6.97 20.37
C PRO A 5 -26.37 -6.12 19.67
N ALA A 6 -25.40 -5.63 20.42
CA ALA A 6 -24.23 -4.97 19.86
C ALA A 6 -23.60 -5.91 18.82
N PRO A 7 -23.19 -5.40 17.63
CA PRO A 7 -22.51 -6.23 16.65
C PRO A 7 -21.29 -6.85 17.34
N THR A 8 -21.26 -8.17 17.39
CA THR A 8 -20.17 -8.93 18.00
C THR A 8 -18.85 -8.53 17.35
N ASP A 9 -17.81 -8.39 18.16
CA ASP A 9 -16.55 -7.73 17.84
C ASP A 9 -15.73 -8.41 16.71
N ASP A 10 -16.24 -9.43 16.03
CA ASP A 10 -15.43 -10.36 15.26
C ASP A 10 -15.99 -10.73 13.87
N VAL A 11 -16.43 -9.73 13.13
CA VAL A 11 -16.91 -9.91 11.74
C VAL A 11 -15.78 -10.34 10.78
N MET A 12 -14.51 -10.32 11.22
CA MET A 12 -13.35 -10.59 10.37
C MET A 12 -12.39 -11.67 10.84
N ALA A 13 -12.47 -12.23 12.06
CA ALA A 13 -11.50 -13.26 12.49
C ALA A 13 -11.38 -14.38 11.46
N PRO A 14 -10.14 -14.74 11.07
CA PRO A 14 -9.93 -15.86 10.19
C PRO A 14 -10.09 -17.18 10.94
N ASP A 15 -10.77 -18.13 10.31
CA ASP A 15 -10.56 -19.53 10.65
C ASP A 15 -9.14 -19.98 10.22
N ALA A 16 -8.72 -21.16 10.68
CA ALA A 16 -7.38 -21.69 10.41
C ALA A 16 -7.11 -21.90 8.91
N ALA A 17 -8.13 -22.22 8.10
CA ALA A 17 -7.97 -22.45 6.68
C ALA A 17 -7.77 -21.13 5.92
N ALA A 18 -8.54 -20.10 6.27
CA ALA A 18 -8.42 -18.75 5.75
C ALA A 18 -7.05 -18.13 6.10
N LEU A 19 -6.62 -18.28 7.36
CA LEU A 19 -5.29 -17.82 7.78
C LEU A 19 -4.18 -18.53 7.02
N ARG A 20 -4.25 -19.86 6.88
CA ARG A 20 -3.27 -20.64 6.12
C ARG A 20 -3.20 -20.21 4.66
N GLY A 21 -4.35 -20.03 3.99
CA GLY A 21 -4.38 -19.55 2.61
C GLY A 21 -3.74 -18.17 2.45
N LEU A 22 -4.03 -17.27 3.38
CA LEU A 22 -3.45 -15.93 3.41
C LEU A 22 -1.92 -15.94 3.62
N LEU A 23 -1.45 -16.75 4.57
CA LEU A 23 -0.03 -16.92 4.84
C LEU A 23 0.71 -17.52 3.64
N LEU A 24 0.11 -18.50 2.95
CA LEU A 24 0.70 -19.12 1.76
C LEU A 24 0.89 -18.11 0.61
N VAL A 25 -0.11 -17.27 0.33
CA VAL A 25 0.02 -16.29 -0.76
C VAL A 25 1.05 -15.19 -0.46
N HIS A 26 1.18 -14.78 0.81
CA HIS A 26 2.22 -13.83 1.24
C HIS A 26 3.60 -14.48 1.26
N ALA A 27 3.71 -15.74 1.70
CA ALA A 27 4.96 -16.49 1.64
C ALA A 27 5.42 -16.68 0.18
N ALA A 28 4.51 -16.99 -0.73
CA ALA A 28 4.80 -17.07 -2.16
C ALA A 28 5.26 -15.72 -2.73
N LEU A 29 4.64 -14.60 -2.32
CA LEU A 29 5.11 -13.25 -2.67
C LEU A 29 6.54 -13.01 -2.18
N LEU A 30 6.85 -13.34 -0.92
CA LEU A 30 8.19 -13.14 -0.35
C LEU A 30 9.25 -14.00 -1.03
N VAL A 31 8.96 -15.29 -1.26
CA VAL A 31 9.88 -16.21 -1.96
C VAL A 31 10.07 -15.77 -3.41
N GLY A 32 8.97 -15.50 -4.13
CA GLY A 32 9.02 -15.01 -5.50
C GLY A 32 9.75 -13.68 -5.61
N GLY A 33 9.52 -12.76 -4.67
CA GLY A 33 10.21 -11.47 -4.59
C GLY A 33 11.70 -11.63 -4.33
N GLY A 34 12.10 -12.52 -3.41
CA GLY A 34 13.50 -12.85 -3.18
C GLY A 34 14.19 -13.43 -4.42
N VAL A 35 13.52 -14.34 -5.14
CA VAL A 35 14.01 -14.87 -6.42
C VAL A 35 14.13 -13.76 -7.45
N ALA A 36 13.10 -12.92 -7.61
CA ALA A 36 13.13 -11.81 -8.55
C ALA A 36 14.26 -10.82 -8.25
N LEU A 37 14.48 -10.49 -6.97
CA LEU A 37 15.56 -9.62 -6.52
C LEU A 37 16.96 -10.23 -6.71
N SER A 38 17.07 -11.56 -6.80
CA SER A 38 18.33 -12.26 -7.08
C SER A 38 18.69 -12.34 -8.56
N LEU A 39 17.77 -11.97 -9.46
CA LEU A 39 18.04 -11.95 -10.90
C LEU A 39 19.03 -10.82 -11.25
N PRO A 40 19.86 -11.00 -12.29
CA PRO A 40 20.71 -9.93 -12.79
C PRO A 40 19.85 -8.82 -13.42
N VAL A 41 20.31 -7.57 -13.33
CA VAL A 41 19.77 -6.44 -14.11
C VAL A 41 20.06 -6.70 -15.61
N PRO A 42 19.09 -6.55 -16.53
CA PRO A 42 17.77 -5.94 -16.38
C PRO A 42 16.59 -6.91 -16.10
N ALA A 43 16.86 -8.20 -15.93
CA ALA A 43 15.79 -9.19 -15.68
C ALA A 43 15.10 -9.01 -14.33
N GLN A 44 15.79 -8.38 -13.36
CA GLN A 44 15.28 -8.08 -12.03
C GLN A 44 13.94 -7.32 -12.06
N GLY A 45 13.85 -6.21 -12.80
CA GLY A 45 12.62 -5.41 -12.88
C GLY A 45 11.43 -6.16 -13.49
N TRP A 46 11.69 -6.99 -14.51
CA TRP A 46 10.68 -7.88 -15.09
C TRP A 46 10.22 -8.95 -14.10
N GLY A 47 11.15 -9.56 -13.36
CA GLY A 47 10.85 -10.54 -12.33
C GLY A 47 9.95 -9.97 -11.24
N ILE A 48 10.26 -8.75 -10.77
CA ILE A 48 9.44 -8.05 -9.76
C ILE A 48 8.04 -7.81 -10.30
N LEU A 49 7.92 -7.30 -11.54
CA LEU A 49 6.62 -7.06 -12.19
C LEU A 49 5.77 -8.34 -12.27
N VAL A 50 6.35 -9.45 -12.73
CA VAL A 50 5.64 -10.73 -12.82
C VAL A 50 5.15 -11.18 -11.45
N VAL A 51 5.99 -11.08 -10.42
CA VAL A 51 5.64 -11.48 -9.05
C VAL A 51 4.49 -10.66 -8.49
N VAL A 52 4.54 -9.33 -8.59
CA VAL A 52 3.47 -8.48 -8.04
C VAL A 52 2.14 -8.62 -8.81
N VAL A 53 2.20 -8.82 -10.13
CA VAL A 53 1.00 -9.09 -10.95
C VAL A 53 0.42 -10.47 -10.62
N ALA A 54 1.26 -11.50 -10.51
CA ALA A 54 0.82 -12.84 -10.11
C ALA A 54 0.17 -12.81 -8.72
N TYR A 55 0.76 -12.06 -7.77
CA TYR A 55 0.18 -11.86 -6.45
C TYR A 55 -1.18 -11.15 -6.51
N ALA A 56 -1.30 -10.08 -7.30
CA ALA A 56 -2.55 -9.32 -7.46
C ALA A 56 -3.70 -10.19 -7.98
N VAL A 57 -3.40 -11.19 -8.82
CA VAL A 57 -4.38 -12.18 -9.31
C VAL A 57 -4.62 -13.28 -8.29
N ALA A 58 -3.56 -13.82 -7.67
CA ALA A 58 -3.66 -14.95 -6.74
C ALA A 58 -4.44 -14.60 -5.47
N LEU A 59 -4.21 -13.42 -4.90
CA LEU A 59 -4.83 -12.99 -3.64
C LEU A 59 -6.37 -13.08 -3.66
N PRO A 60 -7.11 -12.42 -4.60
CA PRO A 60 -8.57 -12.52 -4.62
C PRO A 60 -9.08 -13.91 -5.00
N LEU A 61 -8.29 -14.75 -5.68
CA LEU A 61 -8.66 -16.14 -5.96
C LEU A 61 -8.57 -16.99 -4.70
N VAL A 62 -7.47 -16.88 -3.96
CA VAL A 62 -7.25 -17.57 -2.68
C VAL A 62 -8.31 -17.15 -1.66
N CYS A 63 -8.59 -15.85 -1.53
CA CYS A 63 -9.64 -15.35 -0.65
C CYS A 63 -11.02 -15.97 -0.96
N ARG A 64 -11.37 -16.14 -2.24
CA ARG A 64 -12.61 -16.83 -2.63
C ARG A 64 -12.58 -18.31 -2.30
N ALA A 65 -11.46 -18.99 -2.58
CA ALA A 65 -11.29 -20.42 -2.34
C ALA A 65 -11.44 -20.79 -0.85
N VAL A 66 -11.06 -19.88 0.06
CA VAL A 66 -11.23 -20.05 1.51
C VAL A 66 -12.54 -19.47 2.05
N GLY A 67 -13.51 -19.13 1.19
CA GLY A 67 -14.83 -18.64 1.59
C GLY A 67 -14.86 -17.18 2.09
N ARG A 68 -13.75 -16.44 1.97
CA ARG A 68 -13.62 -15.04 2.39
C ARG A 68 -13.91 -14.07 1.25
N GLY A 69 -15.18 -14.01 0.86
CA GLY A 69 -15.66 -13.10 -0.21
C GLY A 69 -15.46 -11.62 0.12
N ASP A 70 -15.53 -11.27 1.40
CA ASP A 70 -15.18 -9.95 1.96
C ASP A 70 -13.72 -9.57 1.67
N TRP A 71 -12.79 -10.48 1.92
CA TRP A 71 -11.37 -10.29 1.61
C TRP A 71 -11.12 -10.21 0.11
N ALA A 72 -11.78 -11.07 -0.67
CA ALA A 72 -11.65 -11.01 -2.13
C ALA A 72 -12.15 -9.67 -2.68
N ALA A 73 -13.25 -9.13 -2.14
CA ALA A 73 -13.76 -7.81 -2.52
C ALA A 73 -12.78 -6.68 -2.19
N LEU A 74 -12.11 -6.75 -1.02
CA LEU A 74 -11.05 -5.81 -0.65
C LEU A 74 -9.85 -5.93 -1.59
N ALA A 75 -9.34 -7.13 -1.83
CA ALA A 75 -8.21 -7.36 -2.74
C ALA A 75 -8.48 -6.77 -4.13
N ILE A 76 -9.69 -6.96 -4.68
CA ILE A 76 -10.10 -6.38 -5.97
C ILE A 76 -10.20 -4.85 -5.89
N PHE A 77 -10.68 -4.30 -4.77
CA PHE A 77 -10.72 -2.85 -4.58
C PHE A 77 -9.32 -2.24 -4.51
N LEU A 78 -8.33 -2.97 -3.98
CA LEU A 78 -6.95 -2.50 -3.89
C LEU A 78 -6.23 -2.46 -5.24
N VAL A 79 -6.70 -3.19 -6.26
CA VAL A 79 -6.11 -3.14 -7.61
C VAL A 79 -6.14 -1.71 -8.18
N PRO A 80 -7.30 -1.04 -8.34
CA PRO A 80 -7.30 0.35 -8.79
C PRO A 80 -6.63 1.31 -7.80
N VAL A 81 -6.66 1.04 -6.48
CA VAL A 81 -5.92 1.87 -5.50
C VAL A 81 -4.43 1.84 -5.83
N SER A 82 -3.85 0.64 -5.96
CA SER A 82 -2.43 0.44 -6.24
C SER A 82 -2.02 1.00 -7.60
N VAL A 83 -2.87 0.91 -8.61
CA VAL A 83 -2.61 1.53 -9.92
C VAL A 83 -2.53 3.05 -9.79
N PHE A 84 -3.46 3.67 -9.03
CA PHE A 84 -3.42 5.11 -8.83
C PHE A 84 -2.26 5.58 -7.96
N GLN A 85 -1.71 4.73 -7.08
CA GLN A 85 -0.53 5.07 -6.26
C GLN A 85 0.74 5.40 -7.09
N VAL A 86 0.78 4.98 -8.37
CA VAL A 86 1.83 5.43 -9.30
C VAL A 86 1.89 6.96 -9.39
N LEU A 87 0.76 7.66 -9.25
CA LEU A 87 0.72 9.13 -9.32
C LEU A 87 1.38 9.80 -8.10
N PRO A 88 1.04 9.47 -6.84
CA PRO A 88 1.80 9.89 -5.67
C PRO A 88 3.29 9.60 -5.78
N ASP A 89 3.66 8.38 -6.18
CA ASP A 89 5.06 7.97 -6.32
C ASP A 89 5.79 8.85 -7.35
N TRP A 90 5.14 9.11 -8.48
CA TRP A 90 5.69 9.97 -9.53
C TRP A 90 5.85 11.41 -9.07
N VAL A 91 4.87 11.96 -8.35
CA VAL A 91 4.99 13.31 -7.77
C VAL A 91 6.15 13.37 -6.80
N LEU A 92 6.32 12.40 -5.90
CA LEU A 92 7.45 12.40 -4.98
C LEU A 92 8.80 12.27 -5.69
N ALA A 93 8.86 11.46 -6.75
CA ALA A 93 10.10 11.18 -7.44
C ALA A 93 10.55 12.32 -8.36
N ASP A 94 9.63 12.87 -9.17
CA ASP A 94 9.98 13.81 -10.24
C ASP A 94 9.66 15.27 -9.88
N LEU A 95 8.53 15.52 -9.22
CA LEU A 95 8.12 16.88 -8.88
C LEU A 95 8.74 17.37 -7.57
N VAL A 96 8.73 16.53 -6.52
CA VAL A 96 9.25 16.89 -5.20
C VAL A 96 10.73 16.49 -5.03
N GLY A 97 11.19 15.45 -5.72
CA GLY A 97 12.59 14.99 -5.68
C GLY A 97 12.99 14.29 -4.37
N THR A 98 12.03 13.70 -3.67
CA THR A 98 12.19 13.09 -2.34
C THR A 98 12.21 11.57 -2.34
N LEU A 99 11.95 10.95 -3.49
CA LEU A 99 11.89 9.51 -3.68
C LEU A 99 12.69 9.12 -4.94
N ALA A 100 13.46 8.05 -4.89
CA ALA A 100 14.10 7.48 -6.07
C ALA A 100 13.87 5.98 -6.18
N PHE A 101 13.78 5.53 -7.43
CA PHE A 101 13.65 4.13 -7.79
C PHE A 101 14.88 3.70 -8.61
N PRO A 102 15.79 2.90 -8.04
CA PRO A 102 16.95 2.39 -8.77
C PRO A 102 16.55 1.73 -10.11
N ASP A 103 17.39 1.86 -11.13
CA ASP A 103 17.14 1.17 -12.39
C ASP A 103 17.46 -0.32 -12.27
N ARG A 104 16.41 -1.12 -12.44
CA ARG A 104 16.40 -2.57 -12.30
C ARG A 104 16.08 -3.25 -13.63
N GLY A 105 15.94 -2.46 -14.70
CA GLY A 105 15.28 -2.87 -15.94
C GLY A 105 13.77 -2.95 -15.80
N GLY A 106 13.12 -3.53 -16.82
CA GLY A 106 11.67 -3.61 -16.89
C GLY A 106 11.00 -2.32 -17.38
N PRO A 107 9.68 -2.35 -17.61
CA PRO A 107 8.94 -1.20 -18.07
C PRO A 107 8.77 -0.15 -16.96
N ARG A 108 8.83 1.13 -17.34
CA ARG A 108 8.70 2.29 -16.44
C ARG A 108 7.70 3.30 -17.01
N VAL A 109 7.10 4.10 -16.14
CA VAL A 109 6.31 5.29 -16.51
C VAL A 109 7.25 6.47 -16.54
N ASP A 110 7.36 7.10 -17.71
CA ASP A 110 8.26 8.24 -18.00
C ASP A 110 9.72 8.00 -17.58
N ASP A 111 10.18 6.74 -17.66
CA ASP A 111 11.49 6.28 -17.15
C ASP A 111 11.73 6.53 -15.64
N VAL A 112 10.79 7.12 -14.91
CA VAL A 112 10.90 7.42 -13.47
C VAL A 112 10.34 6.29 -12.61
N ILE A 113 9.10 5.86 -12.84
CA ILE A 113 8.41 4.93 -11.93
C ILE A 113 8.38 3.52 -12.51
N PRO A 114 8.95 2.50 -11.83
CA PRO A 114 8.81 1.11 -12.25
C PRO A 114 7.34 0.72 -12.35
N LEU A 115 6.91 0.13 -13.48
CA LEU A 115 5.50 -0.26 -13.68
C LEU A 115 5.02 -1.26 -12.61
N ALA A 116 5.93 -2.02 -12.00
CA ALA A 116 5.64 -2.91 -10.89
C ALA A 116 5.01 -2.18 -9.68
N MET A 117 5.27 -0.89 -9.47
CA MET A 117 4.63 -0.09 -8.42
C MET A 117 3.09 -0.14 -8.51
N ALA A 118 2.53 -0.25 -9.72
CA ALA A 118 1.10 -0.30 -9.96
C ALA A 118 0.37 -1.48 -9.27
N ALA A 119 1.09 -2.51 -8.82
CA ALA A 119 0.54 -3.63 -8.04
C ALA A 119 1.22 -3.84 -6.68
N MET A 120 2.31 -3.13 -6.38
CA MET A 120 3.12 -3.37 -5.18
C MET A 120 2.40 -2.93 -3.89
N TRP A 121 1.50 -1.95 -3.96
CA TRP A 121 0.76 -1.44 -2.80
C TRP A 121 -0.33 -2.41 -2.29
N ILE A 122 -0.70 -3.42 -3.09
CA ILE A 122 -1.78 -4.35 -2.74
C ILE A 122 -1.45 -5.15 -1.48
N ALA A 123 -0.25 -5.74 -1.41
CA ALA A 123 0.15 -6.59 -0.29
C ALA A 123 0.17 -5.84 1.07
N PRO A 124 0.90 -4.72 1.21
CA PRO A 124 0.96 -4.01 2.49
C PRO A 124 -0.40 -3.44 2.90
N LEU A 125 -1.18 -2.86 1.98
CA LEU A 125 -2.50 -2.32 2.30
C LEU A 125 -3.49 -3.41 2.68
N PHE A 126 -3.48 -4.54 1.97
CA PHE A 126 -4.34 -5.67 2.30
C PHE A 126 -4.04 -6.16 3.72
N LEU A 127 -2.77 -6.38 4.04
CA LEU A 127 -2.36 -6.85 5.36
C LEU A 127 -2.77 -5.86 6.46
N ALA A 128 -2.46 -4.57 6.28
CA ALA A 128 -2.78 -3.53 7.25
C ALA A 128 -4.29 -3.45 7.53
N VAL A 129 -5.11 -3.47 6.48
CA VAL A 129 -6.56 -3.29 6.57
C VAL A 129 -7.25 -4.55 7.09
N VAL A 130 -6.80 -5.75 6.71
CA VAL A 130 -7.37 -7.02 7.19
C VAL A 130 -6.99 -7.29 8.64
N LEU A 131 -5.72 -7.09 9.03
CA LEU A 131 -5.30 -7.26 10.44
C LEU A 131 -6.01 -6.27 11.38
N ALA A 132 -6.35 -5.10 10.87
CA ALA A 132 -7.14 -4.11 11.60
C ALA A 132 -8.66 -4.42 11.65
N GLY A 133 -9.12 -5.49 10.99
CA GLY A 133 -10.52 -5.88 10.92
C GLY A 133 -11.40 -4.82 10.25
N LEU A 134 -10.88 -4.16 9.21
CA LEU A 134 -11.55 -3.05 8.50
C LEU A 134 -11.90 -1.83 9.37
N ARG A 135 -11.36 -1.69 10.59
CA ARG A 135 -11.61 -0.52 11.45
C ARG A 135 -10.67 0.62 11.01
N PRO A 136 -11.16 1.79 10.54
CA PRO A 136 -10.28 2.81 9.95
C PRO A 136 -9.16 3.30 10.86
N GLY A 137 -9.44 3.59 12.13
CA GLY A 137 -8.41 4.02 13.09
C GLY A 137 -7.34 2.95 13.36
N ARG A 138 -7.73 1.67 13.45
CA ARG A 138 -6.77 0.56 13.58
C ARG A 138 -6.00 0.31 12.28
N SER A 139 -6.63 0.53 11.14
CA SER A 139 -6.02 0.39 9.81
C SER A 139 -4.94 1.45 9.60
N ALA A 140 -5.12 2.65 10.16
CA ALA A 140 -4.09 3.69 10.18
C ALA A 140 -2.83 3.23 10.93
N LEU A 141 -3.01 2.70 12.15
CA LEU A 141 -1.90 2.21 12.97
C LEU A 141 -1.22 0.99 12.36
N ALA A 142 -1.99 0.06 11.80
CA ALA A 142 -1.46 -1.11 11.12
C ALA A 142 -0.69 -0.73 9.85
N ALA A 143 -1.20 0.22 9.05
CA ALA A 143 -0.51 0.72 7.87
C ALA A 143 0.80 1.40 8.25
N LEU A 144 0.80 2.27 9.27
CA LEU A 144 2.01 2.89 9.79
C LEU A 144 3.08 1.85 10.13
N ALA A 145 2.71 0.77 10.84
CA ALA A 145 3.66 -0.28 11.20
C ALA A 145 4.18 -1.07 9.98
N VAL A 146 3.29 -1.44 9.06
CA VAL A 146 3.64 -2.19 7.84
C VAL A 146 4.55 -1.38 6.93
N PHE A 147 4.20 -0.12 6.66
CA PHE A 147 4.98 0.74 5.77
C PHE A 147 6.27 1.26 6.42
N ALA A 148 6.31 1.55 7.73
CA ALA A 148 7.58 1.82 8.40
C ALA A 148 8.58 0.66 8.23
N GLY A 149 8.09 -0.58 8.29
CA GLY A 149 8.89 -1.76 7.97
C GLY A 149 9.34 -1.81 6.50
N ALA A 150 8.45 -1.45 5.57
CA ALA A 150 8.79 -1.36 4.15
C ALA A 150 9.84 -0.29 3.86
N GLU A 151 9.71 0.91 4.43
CA GLU A 151 10.65 2.03 4.31
C GLU A 151 12.04 1.70 4.86
N LEU A 152 12.12 0.89 5.92
CA LEU A 152 13.40 0.41 6.45
C LEU A 152 14.08 -0.60 5.52
N LEU A 153 13.30 -1.46 4.85
CA LEU A 153 13.82 -2.58 4.07
C LEU A 153 14.00 -2.25 2.59
N ALA A 154 13.18 -1.38 2.04
CA ALA A 154 13.17 -1.08 0.61
C ALA A 154 14.51 -0.54 0.09
N PRO A 155 15.24 0.35 0.81
CA PRO A 155 16.57 0.76 0.39
C PRO A 155 17.58 -0.40 0.44
N VAL A 156 17.47 -1.28 1.43
CA VAL A 156 18.36 -2.44 1.60
C VAL A 156 18.23 -3.42 0.43
N VAL A 157 17.01 -3.65 -0.04
CA VAL A 157 16.74 -4.44 -1.25
C VAL A 157 16.68 -3.59 -2.52
N GLY A 158 17.03 -2.30 -2.40
CA GLY A 158 16.98 -1.21 -3.39
C GLY A 158 15.70 -1.08 -4.23
N LEU A 159 14.54 -1.43 -3.68
CA LEU A 159 13.26 -1.25 -4.37
C LEU A 159 12.94 0.23 -4.58
N TRP A 160 13.10 1.03 -3.54
CA TRP A 160 13.09 2.50 -3.57
C TRP A 160 13.94 3.02 -2.42
N GLU A 161 14.32 4.29 -2.50
CA GLU A 161 15.03 4.97 -1.43
C GLU A 161 14.60 6.43 -1.30
N PRO A 162 14.60 6.99 -0.08
CA PRO A 162 14.38 8.41 0.10
C PRO A 162 15.58 9.20 -0.40
N THR A 163 15.30 10.31 -1.10
CA THR A 163 16.27 11.25 -1.64
C THR A 163 15.96 12.68 -1.18
N GLY A 164 16.73 13.64 -1.71
CA GLY A 164 16.58 15.05 -1.37
C GLY A 164 16.92 15.39 0.09
N ALA A 165 16.71 16.66 0.44
CA ALA A 165 16.90 17.17 1.79
C ALA A 165 15.68 16.84 2.66
N THR A 166 15.55 15.56 3.04
CA THR A 166 14.49 15.05 3.90
C THR A 166 15.01 14.72 5.28
N THR A 167 14.20 14.94 6.30
CA THR A 167 14.48 14.53 7.68
C THR A 167 14.32 13.02 7.77
N ARG A 168 15.40 12.33 8.15
CA ARG A 168 15.45 10.86 8.17
C ARG A 168 15.85 10.31 9.53
N VAL A 169 15.25 9.18 9.90
CA VAL A 169 15.65 8.38 11.07
C VAL A 169 15.84 6.94 10.61
N LEU A 170 17.01 6.36 10.88
CA LEU A 170 17.39 5.02 10.41
C LEU A 170 17.21 4.82 8.89
N GLY A 171 17.40 5.87 8.10
CA GLY A 171 17.20 5.85 6.65
C GLY A 171 15.78 6.09 6.18
N VAL A 172 14.77 6.08 7.05
CA VAL A 172 13.36 6.35 6.71
C VAL A 172 13.09 7.85 6.67
N ALA A 173 12.47 8.34 5.60
CA ALA A 173 11.99 9.73 5.53
C ALA A 173 10.76 9.92 6.42
N LEU A 174 10.82 10.84 7.40
CA LEU A 174 9.78 10.92 8.42
C LEU A 174 8.41 11.37 7.89
N TYR A 175 8.37 12.13 6.80
CA TYR A 175 7.12 12.68 6.27
C TYR A 175 6.18 11.63 5.67
N VAL A 176 6.70 10.47 5.23
CA VAL A 176 5.86 9.42 4.64
C VAL A 176 4.99 8.74 5.69
N LEU A 177 5.49 8.59 6.91
CA LEU A 177 4.83 7.86 8.01
C LEU A 177 3.42 8.38 8.36
N PRO A 178 3.19 9.69 8.63
CA PRO A 178 1.84 10.18 8.87
C PRO A 178 0.94 10.05 7.64
N ALA A 179 1.49 10.17 6.42
CA ALA A 179 0.74 10.00 5.19
C ALA A 179 0.31 8.53 4.98
N GLU A 180 1.16 7.57 5.29
CA GLU A 180 0.86 6.13 5.21
C GLU A 180 -0.18 5.70 6.24
N ALA A 181 -0.12 6.27 7.46
CA ALA A 181 -1.20 6.12 8.43
C ALA A 181 -2.53 6.63 7.86
N ALA A 182 -2.51 7.80 7.22
CA ALA A 182 -3.68 8.38 6.56
C ALA A 182 -4.17 7.52 5.39
N LEU A 183 -3.27 6.91 4.61
CA LEU A 183 -3.57 5.97 3.53
C LEU A 183 -4.30 4.72 4.04
N GLY A 184 -3.83 4.12 5.15
CA GLY A 184 -4.50 2.99 5.78
C GLY A 184 -5.92 3.32 6.24
N TRP A 185 -6.10 4.49 6.87
CA TRP A 185 -7.41 5.00 7.26
C TRP A 185 -8.34 5.21 6.04
N ALA A 186 -7.83 5.88 5.01
CA ALA A 186 -8.59 6.23 3.82
C ALA A 186 -9.00 4.99 3.04
N THR A 187 -8.11 4.01 2.90
CA THR A 187 -8.38 2.74 2.23
C THR A 187 -9.53 1.98 2.90
N ALA A 188 -9.48 1.81 4.22
CA ALA A 188 -10.54 1.15 4.96
C ALA A 188 -11.88 1.90 4.85
N THR A 189 -11.85 3.23 4.98
CA THR A 189 -13.03 4.09 4.89
C THR A 189 -13.67 4.02 3.50
N ALA A 190 -12.88 4.21 2.44
CA ALA A 190 -13.37 4.18 1.07
C ALA A 190 -13.91 2.79 0.69
N PHE A 191 -13.25 1.71 1.11
CA PHE A 191 -13.75 0.36 0.89
C PHE A 191 -15.10 0.15 1.59
N LEU A 192 -15.25 0.52 2.86
CA LEU A 192 -16.51 0.36 3.59
C LEU A 192 -17.67 1.14 2.94
N LEU A 193 -17.40 2.35 2.44
CA LEU A 193 -18.40 3.20 1.78
C LEU A 193 -18.80 2.69 0.38
N THR A 194 -17.90 1.97 -0.30
CA THR A 194 -18.09 1.60 -1.72
C THR A 194 -18.25 0.11 -1.98
N ARG A 195 -17.99 -0.78 -1.00
CA ARG A 195 -17.99 -2.25 -1.20
C ARG A 195 -19.31 -2.83 -1.73
N GLY A 196 -20.44 -2.20 -1.41
CA GLY A 196 -21.78 -2.57 -1.89
C GLY A 196 -22.26 -1.78 -3.11
N ARG A 197 -21.39 -0.97 -3.73
CA ARG A 197 -21.73 -0.06 -4.84
C ARG A 197 -21.20 -0.59 -6.17
N PRO A 198 -21.74 -0.11 -7.31
CA PRO A 198 -21.23 -0.47 -8.64
C PRO A 198 -19.75 -0.14 -8.82
N LEU A 199 -19.10 -0.80 -9.78
CA LEU A 199 -17.65 -0.69 -10.04
C LEU A 199 -17.16 0.76 -10.16
N VAL A 200 -17.92 1.63 -10.84
CA VAL A 200 -17.56 3.04 -11.01
C VAL A 200 -17.34 3.77 -9.68
N HIS A 201 -18.16 3.48 -8.67
CA HIS A 201 -18.03 4.10 -7.33
C HIS A 201 -16.81 3.56 -6.59
N ARG A 202 -16.47 2.29 -6.80
CA ARG A 202 -15.28 1.67 -6.22
C ARG A 202 -14.01 2.22 -6.83
N VAL A 203 -13.98 2.42 -8.15
CA VAL A 203 -12.86 3.06 -8.86
C VAL A 203 -12.73 4.52 -8.45
N ALA A 204 -13.84 5.26 -8.36
CA ALA A 204 -13.84 6.63 -7.86
C ALA A 204 -13.33 6.72 -6.40
N GLY A 205 -13.75 5.78 -5.55
CA GLY A 205 -13.25 5.66 -4.18
C GLY A 205 -11.74 5.37 -4.14
N ALA A 206 -11.24 4.49 -5.01
CA ALA A 206 -9.81 4.21 -5.12
C ALA A 206 -9.00 5.45 -5.58
N LEU A 207 -9.52 6.20 -6.55
CA LEU A 207 -8.91 7.45 -6.99
C LEU A 207 -8.88 8.47 -5.84
N ALA A 208 -9.99 8.62 -5.10
CA ALA A 208 -10.06 9.52 -3.96
C ALA A 208 -9.07 9.14 -2.84
N VAL A 209 -8.83 7.85 -2.58
CA VAL A 209 -7.78 7.38 -1.66
C VAL A 209 -6.41 7.87 -2.12
N SER A 210 -6.09 7.71 -3.41
CA SER A 210 -4.81 8.16 -3.97
C SER A 210 -4.63 9.68 -3.89
N THR A 211 -5.66 10.45 -4.24
CA THR A 211 -5.62 11.92 -4.14
C THR A 211 -5.46 12.38 -2.69
N PHE A 212 -6.17 11.76 -1.76
CA PHE A 212 -6.06 12.07 -0.34
C PHE A 212 -4.66 11.75 0.19
N TYR A 213 -4.10 10.58 -0.17
CA TYR A 213 -2.74 10.21 0.22
C TYR A 213 -1.68 11.16 -0.35
N LEU A 214 -1.79 11.55 -1.62
CA LEU A 214 -0.92 12.57 -2.20
C LEU A 214 -0.99 13.89 -1.42
N GLY A 215 -2.20 14.36 -1.07
CA GLY A 215 -2.38 15.55 -0.24
C GLY A 215 -1.72 15.40 1.14
N ALA A 216 -1.85 14.23 1.76
CA ALA A 216 -1.21 13.93 3.04
C ALA A 216 0.32 13.90 2.94
N LEU A 217 0.89 13.32 1.88
CA LEU A 217 2.33 13.29 1.61
C LEU A 217 2.89 14.71 1.47
N VAL A 218 2.29 15.53 0.61
CA VAL A 218 2.76 16.91 0.35
C VAL A 218 2.62 17.76 1.61
N LEU A 219 1.51 17.63 2.34
CA LEU A 219 1.32 18.34 3.61
C LEU A 219 2.35 17.92 4.66
N ALA A 220 2.57 16.62 4.84
CA ALA A 220 3.54 16.12 5.79
C ALA A 220 4.96 16.55 5.43
N HIS A 221 5.34 16.48 4.15
CA HIS A 221 6.64 16.95 3.68
C HIS A 221 6.82 18.44 3.94
N PHE A 222 5.80 19.25 3.62
CA PHE A 222 5.83 20.68 3.92
C PHE A 222 6.04 20.94 5.42
N LEU A 223 5.25 20.31 6.29
CA LEU A 223 5.30 20.56 7.73
C LEU A 223 6.61 20.09 8.38
N ILE A 224 7.18 18.98 7.91
CA ILE A 224 8.35 18.35 8.53
C ILE A 224 9.67 18.88 7.95
N ASP A 225 9.75 19.02 6.62
CA ASP A 225 11.02 19.28 5.93
C ASP A 225 11.15 20.70 5.38
N VAL A 226 10.03 21.41 5.15
CA VAL A 226 10.05 22.73 4.47
C VAL A 226 9.68 23.88 5.40
N ALA A 227 8.71 23.69 6.30
CA ALA A 227 8.16 24.76 7.12
C ALA A 227 9.19 25.25 8.15
N GLY A 228 9.51 26.55 8.11
CA GLY A 228 10.41 27.18 9.08
C GLY A 228 9.79 27.53 10.44
N TRP A 229 8.49 27.25 10.63
CA TRP A 229 7.73 27.46 11.87
C TRP A 229 7.95 28.82 12.58
N ARG A 230 7.95 29.92 11.84
CA ARG A 230 8.08 31.28 12.40
C ARG A 230 6.72 31.95 12.51
N LEU A 231 6.34 32.37 13.72
CA LEU A 231 5.21 33.26 13.95
C LEU A 231 5.72 34.71 13.90
N THR A 232 5.26 35.49 12.94
CA THR A 232 5.57 36.92 12.82
C THR A 232 4.40 37.75 13.35
N ALA A 233 4.70 38.82 14.10
CA ALA A 233 3.73 39.79 14.60
C ALA A 233 3.70 41.05 13.73
#